data_AF-A0A6G1KMK3-F1
#
_entry.id   AF-A0A6G1KMK3-F1
#
_cell.length_a   1.000
_cell.length_b   1.000
_cell.length_c   1.000
_cell.angle_alpha   90.00
_cell.angle_beta   90.00
_cell.angle_gamma   90.00
#
_symmetry.space_group_name_H-M   'P 1'
#
loop_
_entity.id
_entity.type
_entity.pdbx_description
1 polymer ?
#
loop_
_entity_poly.entity_id
_entity_poly.type
_entity_poly.pdbx_seq_one_letter_code
_entity_poly.pdbx_strand_id
1 'polypeptide(L)'
;PIVRPDFPTQVRDRSPVVGLSPDSRLRTCFRIGEAINTGRQAVKEGKCIILELYARVLSSRRDNTKQSFVFCDLYHKKAPYINAVYDIRFWGSIDQFDHDSSRLLQGTKLCRCIGRMKKEKGQWTFAILSIWEATWDDVMWVEGIIN
;
A
#
# COMPACT_ATOMS: atom_id res chain seq x y z
N PRO A 1 6.82 -14.22 11.98
CA PRO A 1 6.07 -13.39 11.00
C PRO A 1 5.11 -12.48 11.76
N ILE A 2 5.03 -11.19 11.42
CA ILE A 2 4.10 -10.26 12.09
C ILE A 2 2.66 -10.70 11.78
N VAL A 3 1.89 -10.94 12.84
CA VAL A 3 0.46 -11.18 12.78
C VAL A 3 -0.19 -10.07 13.60
N ARG A 4 -0.83 -9.12 12.90
CA ARG A 4 -1.51 -7.99 13.52
C ARG A 4 -2.86 -8.46 14.12
N PRO A 5 -3.29 -7.88 15.26
CA PRO A 5 -4.67 -8.04 15.74
C PRO A 5 -5.69 -7.42 14.78
N ASP A 6 -6.94 -7.86 14.83
CA ASP A 6 -7.98 -7.36 13.92
C ASP A 6 -8.11 -5.83 13.96
N PHE A 7 -8.37 -5.24 12.79
CA PHE A 7 -8.61 -3.81 12.70
C PHE A 7 -9.78 -3.38 13.61
N PRO A 8 -9.68 -2.23 14.29
CA PRO A 8 -10.76 -1.75 15.13
C PRO A 8 -12.06 -1.60 14.32
N THR A 9 -13.18 -1.88 14.99
CA THR A 9 -14.51 -1.76 14.40
C THR A 9 -14.76 -0.33 13.92
N GLN A 10 -15.55 -0.19 12.86
CA GLN A 10 -15.91 1.12 12.32
C GLN A 10 -16.62 1.95 13.40
N VAL A 11 -16.24 3.22 13.50
CA VAL A 11 -17.02 4.21 14.23
C VAL A 11 -18.40 4.34 13.60
N ARG A 12 -19.42 4.55 14.43
CA ARG A 12 -20.80 4.68 13.93
C ARG A 12 -20.90 5.87 12.98
N ASP A 13 -21.82 5.76 12.04
CA ASP A 13 -22.19 6.90 11.21
C ASP A 13 -22.63 8.06 12.11
N ARG A 14 -22.21 9.29 11.77
CA ARG A 14 -22.38 10.52 12.59
C ARG A 14 -21.69 10.47 13.96
N SER A 15 -20.39 10.17 13.98
CA SER A 15 -19.57 10.30 15.19
C SER A 15 -19.64 11.72 15.80
N PRO A 16 -19.66 11.86 17.14
CA PRO A 16 -19.59 13.17 17.79
C PRO A 16 -18.22 13.85 17.60
N VAL A 17 -17.21 13.12 17.12
CA VAL A 17 -15.89 13.67 16.82
C VAL A 17 -15.93 14.38 15.47
N VAL A 18 -15.82 15.71 15.49
CA VAL A 18 -15.80 16.55 14.28
C VAL A 18 -14.64 16.14 13.37
N GLY A 19 -14.93 15.94 12.08
CA GLY A 19 -13.94 15.54 11.07
C GLY A 19 -13.68 14.03 10.98
N LEU A 20 -14.25 13.23 11.88
CA LEU A 20 -14.17 11.77 11.80
C LEU A 20 -15.22 11.24 10.82
N SER A 21 -14.79 10.86 9.62
CA SER A 21 -15.65 10.20 8.64
C SER A 21 -15.48 8.67 8.70
N PRO A 22 -16.58 7.89 8.70
CA PRO A 22 -16.52 6.44 8.58
C PRO A 22 -16.15 5.97 7.16
N ASP A 23 -16.10 6.89 6.18
CA ASP A 23 -16.06 6.58 4.75
C ASP A 23 -14.67 6.21 4.25
N SER A 24 -13.63 6.77 4.89
CA SER A 24 -12.22 6.52 4.54
C SER A 24 -11.46 5.90 5.70
N ARG A 25 -10.76 4.79 5.44
CA ARG A 25 -9.95 4.11 6.46
C ARG A 25 -8.55 3.83 5.96
N LEU A 26 -7.56 4.02 6.82
CA LEU A 26 -6.21 3.55 6.61
C LEU A 26 -6.03 2.19 7.29
N ARG A 27 -5.44 1.23 6.58
CA ARG A 27 -5.13 -0.10 7.11
C ARG A 27 -3.70 -0.47 6.81
N THR A 28 -2.89 -0.66 7.86
CA THR A 28 -1.51 -1.11 7.73
C THR A 28 -1.44 -2.62 7.60
N CYS A 29 -0.74 -3.12 6.58
CA CYS A 29 -0.56 -4.53 6.28
C CYS A 29 0.94 -4.84 6.13
N PHE A 30 1.37 -5.93 6.76
CA PHE A 30 2.75 -6.45 6.66
C PHE A 30 2.84 -7.70 5.77
N ARG A 31 1.68 -8.24 5.36
CA ARG A 31 1.57 -9.45 4.55
C ARG A 31 0.85 -9.13 3.25
N ILE A 32 1.37 -9.63 2.13
CA ILE A 32 0.75 -9.37 0.81
C ILE A 32 -0.65 -9.98 0.72
N GLY A 33 -0.85 -11.18 1.29
CA GLY A 33 -2.16 -11.83 1.30
C GLY A 33 -3.23 -11.02 2.03
N GLU A 34 -2.87 -10.40 3.15
CA GLU A 34 -3.76 -9.52 3.93
C GLU A 34 -4.15 -8.27 3.12
N ALA A 35 -3.17 -7.63 2.47
CA ALA A 35 -3.41 -6.49 1.62
C ALA A 35 -4.30 -6.82 0.42
N ILE A 36 -4.11 -7.98 -0.22
CA ILE A 36 -4.97 -8.45 -1.31
C ILE A 36 -6.39 -8.68 -0.82
N ASN A 37 -6.56 -9.41 0.28
CA ASN A 37 -7.90 -9.74 0.81
C ASN A 37 -8.65 -8.47 1.21
N THR A 38 -7.99 -7.61 2.00
CA THR A 38 -8.56 -6.34 2.46
C THR A 38 -8.89 -5.42 1.29
N GLY A 39 -7.97 -5.25 0.34
CA GLY A 39 -8.17 -4.40 -0.83
C GLY A 39 -9.29 -4.89 -1.74
N ARG A 40 -9.36 -6.20 -2.00
CA ARG A 40 -10.44 -6.79 -2.81
C ARG A 40 -11.80 -6.66 -2.14
N GLN A 41 -11.86 -6.89 -0.83
CA GLN A 41 -13.08 -6.73 -0.05
C GLN A 41 -13.56 -5.27 -0.07
N ALA A 42 -12.64 -4.31 0.11
CA ALA A 42 -12.94 -2.88 0.02
C ALA A 42 -13.62 -2.50 -1.31
N VAL A 43 -13.04 -2.96 -2.43
CA VAL A 43 -13.58 -2.69 -3.76
C VAL A 43 -14.94 -3.35 -3.97
N LYS A 44 -15.14 -4.58 -3.48
CA LYS A 44 -16.44 -5.28 -3.57
C LYS A 44 -17.53 -4.59 -2.75
N GLU A 45 -17.18 -4.08 -1.58
CA GLU A 45 -18.11 -3.42 -0.66
C GLU A 45 -18.30 -1.91 -0.96
N GLY A 46 -17.59 -1.37 -1.96
CA GLY A 46 -17.63 0.06 -2.29
C GLY A 46 -17.03 0.98 -1.21
N LYS A 47 -16.17 0.44 -0.34
CA LYS A 47 -15.56 1.19 0.77
C LYS A 47 -14.24 1.84 0.35
N CYS A 48 -13.98 3.05 0.82
CA CYS A 48 -12.70 3.72 0.59
C CYS A 48 -11.68 3.26 1.63
N ILE A 49 -10.98 2.16 1.34
CA ILE A 49 -9.86 1.68 2.17
C ILE A 49 -8.53 2.02 1.49
N ILE A 50 -7.72 2.80 2.20
CA ILE A 50 -6.33 3.07 1.90
C ILE A 50 -5.50 2.02 2.64
N LEU A 51 -4.60 1.36 1.92
CA LEU A 51 -3.67 0.40 2.50
C LEU A 51 -2.32 1.08 2.64
N GLU A 52 -1.75 0.96 3.82
CA GLU A 52 -0.33 1.15 4.07
C GLU A 52 0.32 -0.23 4.07
N LEU A 53 1.09 -0.53 3.04
CA LEU A 53 1.67 -1.85 2.82
C LEU A 53 3.19 -1.76 2.95
N TYR A 54 3.74 -2.56 3.85
CA TYR A 54 5.16 -2.85 3.92
C TYR A 54 5.44 -4.10 3.10
N ALA A 55 6.27 -3.96 2.07
CA ALA A 55 6.56 -5.05 1.13
C ALA A 55 7.96 -4.94 0.55
N ARG A 56 8.37 -5.96 -0.21
CA ARG A 56 9.62 -5.94 -0.96
C ARG A 56 9.34 -5.73 -2.44
N VAL A 57 10.17 -4.93 -3.09
CA VAL A 57 10.14 -4.74 -4.54
C VAL A 57 10.78 -5.96 -5.21
N LEU A 58 9.98 -6.76 -5.90
CA LEU A 58 10.46 -7.88 -6.71
C LEU A 58 11.02 -7.38 -8.05
N SER A 59 10.26 -6.50 -8.70
CA SER A 59 10.68 -5.81 -9.91
C SER A 59 10.05 -4.42 -9.99
N SER A 60 10.74 -3.52 -10.67
CA SER A 60 10.30 -2.16 -10.93
C SER A 60 10.55 -1.86 -12.41
N ARG A 61 9.58 -1.26 -13.07
CA ARG A 61 9.67 -0.77 -14.45
C ARG A 61 9.15 0.65 -14.49
N ARG A 62 9.97 1.55 -15.00
CA ARG A 62 9.59 2.96 -15.15
C ARG A 62 9.39 3.30 -16.61
N ASP A 63 8.24 3.92 -16.88
CA ASP A 63 7.90 4.58 -18.13
C ASP A 63 7.95 6.11 -17.92
N ASN A 64 7.78 6.89 -18.98
CA ASN A 64 7.87 8.36 -18.93
C ASN A 64 6.83 9.02 -17.99
N THR A 65 5.69 8.36 -17.73
CA THR A 65 4.58 8.93 -16.94
C THR A 65 4.16 8.08 -15.74
N LYS A 66 4.68 6.85 -15.64
CA LYS A 66 4.25 5.87 -14.64
C LYS A 66 5.40 4.96 -14.25
N GLN A 67 5.38 4.48 -13.02
CA GLN A 67 6.26 3.43 -12.53
C GLN A 67 5.42 2.25 -12.06
N SER A 68 5.65 1.10 -12.68
CA SER A 68 5.00 -0.16 -12.36
C SER A 68 5.92 -0.98 -11.45
N PHE A 69 5.35 -1.53 -10.38
CA PHE A 69 6.05 -2.37 -9.43
C PHE A 69 5.38 -3.72 -9.31
N VAL A 70 6.17 -4.74 -9.03
CA VAL A 70 5.69 -6.04 -8.55
C VAL A 70 6.18 -6.20 -7.12
N PHE A 71 5.26 -6.24 -6.17
CA PHE A 71 5.57 -6.42 -4.76
C PHE A 71 5.44 -7.89 -4.35
N CYS A 72 6.36 -8.32 -3.50
CA CYS A 72 6.31 -9.59 -2.79
C CYS A 72 6.35 -9.38 -1.27
N ASP A 73 6.09 -10.45 -0.54
CA ASP A 73 5.96 -10.43 0.91
C ASP A 73 7.28 -10.04 1.61
N LEU A 74 7.18 -9.39 2.78
CA LEU A 74 8.34 -9.00 3.58
C LEU A 74 9.27 -10.17 3.90
N TYR A 75 8.68 -11.33 4.21
CA TYR A 75 9.41 -12.47 4.76
C TYR A 75 9.84 -13.47 3.69
N HIS A 76 9.20 -13.47 2.52
CA HIS A 76 9.52 -14.42 1.46
C HIS A 76 9.21 -13.88 0.07
N LYS A 77 9.98 -14.35 -0.92
CA LYS A 77 9.75 -14.03 -2.34
C LYS A 77 8.70 -14.92 -3.02
N LYS A 78 8.02 -15.79 -2.28
CA LYS A 78 6.96 -16.66 -2.82
C LYS A 78 5.69 -15.84 -3.08
N ALA A 79 4.91 -16.28 -4.06
CA ALA A 79 3.56 -15.78 -4.31
C ALA A 79 2.70 -15.84 -3.02
N PRO A 80 1.70 -14.96 -2.85
CA PRO A 80 1.13 -14.04 -3.85
C PRO A 80 1.93 -12.75 -4.10
N TYR A 81 1.72 -12.14 -5.27
CA TYR A 81 2.31 -10.87 -5.66
C TYR A 81 1.23 -9.80 -5.89
N ILE A 82 1.59 -8.53 -5.71
CA ILE A 82 0.75 -7.38 -6.06
C ILE A 82 1.41 -6.61 -7.21
N ASN A 83 0.66 -6.41 -8.28
CA ASN A 83 1.03 -5.46 -9.32
C ASN A 83 0.57 -4.07 -8.87
N ALA A 84 1.50 -3.13 -8.81
CA ALA A 84 1.23 -1.78 -8.36
C ALA A 84 1.66 -0.76 -9.40
N VAL A 85 0.95 0.36 -9.48
CA VAL A 85 1.23 1.43 -10.43
C VAL A 85 1.26 2.75 -9.68
N TYR A 86 2.37 3.46 -9.84
CA TYR A 86 2.56 4.81 -9.37
C TYR A 86 2.56 5.76 -10.57
N ASP A 87 1.61 6.68 -10.64
CA ASP A 87 1.38 7.52 -11.82
C ASP A 87 1.68 8.99 -11.46
N ILE A 88 2.58 9.60 -12.23
CA ILE A 88 3.07 10.97 -12.03
C ILE A 88 1.91 11.97 -12.10
N ARG A 89 0.86 11.68 -12.89
CA ARG A 89 -0.27 12.60 -13.10
C ARG A 89 -1.08 12.89 -11.84
N PHE A 90 -0.97 12.05 -10.81
CA PHE A 90 -1.58 12.32 -9.50
C PHE A 90 -0.79 13.34 -8.67
N TRP A 91 0.46 13.62 -9.03
CA TRP A 91 1.35 14.53 -8.35
C TRP A 91 1.65 15.71 -9.27
N GLY A 92 1.12 16.89 -8.93
CA GLY A 92 1.29 18.12 -9.73
C GLY A 92 2.74 18.62 -9.85
N SER A 93 3.73 17.91 -9.27
CA SER A 93 5.16 18.20 -9.39
C SER A 93 5.97 16.91 -9.56
N ILE A 94 6.92 16.94 -10.49
CA ILE A 94 7.78 15.83 -10.91
C ILE A 94 8.83 15.48 -9.84
N ASP A 95 9.24 16.46 -9.03
CA ASP A 95 10.39 16.32 -8.11
C ASP A 95 10.15 15.32 -6.97
N GLN A 96 8.94 15.29 -6.42
CA GLN A 96 8.58 14.36 -5.33
C GLN A 96 8.52 12.91 -5.83
N PHE A 97 7.96 12.71 -7.03
CA PHE A 97 7.89 11.41 -7.67
C PHE A 97 9.29 10.84 -7.89
N ASP A 98 10.22 11.65 -8.38
CA ASP A 98 11.59 11.23 -8.63
C ASP A 98 12.36 10.92 -7.35
N HIS A 99 12.23 11.77 -6.32
CA HIS A 99 12.90 11.57 -5.05
C HIS A 99 12.49 10.26 -4.37
N ASP A 100 11.20 9.96 -4.40
CA ASP A 100 10.59 8.84 -3.67
C ASP A 100 10.73 7.50 -4.43
N SER A 101 10.65 7.53 -5.76
CA SER A 101 10.58 6.30 -6.58
C SER A 101 11.91 5.86 -7.19
N SER A 102 12.88 6.77 -7.37
CA SER A 102 14.17 6.48 -8.02
C SER A 102 15.00 5.46 -7.24
N ARG A 103 14.99 5.54 -5.91
CA ARG A 103 15.71 4.62 -5.03
C ARG A 103 15.17 3.19 -5.09
N LEU A 104 13.94 3.01 -5.56
CA LEU A 104 13.20 1.74 -5.65
C LEU A 104 13.26 1.11 -7.06
N LEU A 105 14.09 1.65 -7.97
CA LEU A 105 14.36 1.03 -9.26
C LEU A 105 15.13 -0.29 -9.14
N GLN A 106 15.92 -0.44 -8.07
CA GLN A 106 16.66 -1.67 -7.79
C GLN A 106 15.73 -2.69 -7.11
N GLY A 107 15.40 -3.76 -7.82
CA GLY A 107 14.58 -4.85 -7.29
C GLY A 107 15.34 -5.58 -6.18
N THR A 108 14.86 -5.45 -4.94
CA THR A 108 15.20 -6.22 -3.71
C THR A 108 14.93 -5.41 -2.45
N LYS A 109 14.77 -4.09 -2.58
CA LYS A 109 14.56 -3.17 -1.47
C LYS A 109 13.20 -3.34 -0.80
N LEU A 110 13.18 -3.03 0.49
CA LEU A 110 11.99 -2.89 1.29
C LEU A 110 11.36 -1.52 1.02
N CYS A 111 10.04 -1.47 0.96
CA CYS A 111 9.31 -0.25 0.74
C CYS A 111 8.06 -0.17 1.60
N ARG A 112 7.75 1.06 2.02
CA ARG A 112 6.45 1.44 2.55
C ARG A 112 5.66 2.06 1.41
N CYS A 113 4.54 1.47 1.04
CA CYS A 113 3.68 1.99 -0.01
C CYS A 113 2.28 2.28 0.55
N ILE A 114 1.76 3.46 0.26
CA ILE A 114 0.40 3.87 0.61
C ILE A 114 -0.40 3.92 -0.67
N GLY A 115 -1.54 3.24 -0.72
CA GLY A 115 -2.30 3.12 -1.94
C GLY A 115 -3.68 2.52 -1.77
N ARG A 116 -4.36 2.29 -2.88
CA ARG A 116 -5.70 1.71 -2.92
C ARG A 116 -5.75 0.57 -3.91
N MET A 117 -6.43 -0.50 -3.56
CA MET A 117 -6.70 -1.56 -4.52
C MET A 117 -7.74 -1.07 -5.53
N LYS A 118 -7.50 -1.31 -6.81
CA LYS A 118 -8.43 -1.02 -7.91
C LYS A 118 -8.57 -2.25 -8.80
N LYS A 119 -9.71 -2.35 -9.49
CA LYS A 119 -9.93 -3.34 -10.52
C LYS A 119 -10.06 -2.62 -11.86
N GLU A 120 -9.03 -2.69 -12.70
CA GLU A 120 -9.00 -2.07 -14.02
C GLU A 120 -9.04 -3.14 -15.10
N LYS A 121 -10.00 -3.05 -16.02
CA LYS A 121 -10.16 -4.01 -17.15
C LYS A 121 -10.14 -5.49 -16.71
N GLY A 122 -10.70 -5.79 -15.53
CA GLY A 122 -10.74 -7.14 -14.97
C GLY A 122 -9.52 -7.55 -14.15
N GLN A 123 -8.41 -6.79 -14.21
CA GLN A 123 -7.18 -7.06 -13.47
C GLN A 123 -7.13 -6.28 -12.15
N TRP A 124 -6.56 -6.89 -11.11
CA TRP A 124 -6.35 -6.23 -9.83
C TRP A 124 -5.03 -5.47 -9.86
N THR A 125 -5.08 -4.18 -9.57
CA THR A 125 -3.93 -3.29 -9.56
C THR A 125 -3.94 -2.47 -8.28
N PHE A 126 -2.80 -2.34 -7.63
CA PHE A 126 -2.64 -1.46 -6.48
C PHE A 126 -2.21 -0.06 -6.97
N ALA A 127 -3.13 0.90 -6.90
CA ALA A 127 -2.84 2.28 -7.25
C ALA A 127 -2.09 2.95 -6.10
N ILE A 128 -0.81 3.21 -6.31
CA ILE A 128 0.07 3.85 -5.32
C ILE A 128 -0.28 5.33 -5.27
N LEU A 129 -0.55 5.82 -4.06
CA LEU A 129 -0.64 7.24 -3.74
C LEU A 129 0.73 7.77 -3.36
N SER A 130 1.47 7.03 -2.54
CA SER A 130 2.85 7.39 -2.17
C SER A 130 3.69 6.15 -1.88
N ILE A 131 5.00 6.26 -2.03
CA ILE A 131 5.93 5.15 -1.82
C ILE A 131 7.27 5.66 -1.32
N TRP A 132 7.88 4.93 -0.38
CA TRP A 132 9.21 5.25 0.13
C TRP A 132 10.02 3.97 0.36
N GLU A 133 11.34 4.10 0.27
CA GLU A 133 12.25 3.07 0.77
C GLU A 133 12.07 2.95 2.29
N ALA A 134 11.98 1.71 2.77
CA ALA A 134 11.84 1.40 4.18
C ALA A 134 12.96 0.46 4.62
N THR A 135 13.31 0.52 5.89
CA THR A 135 14.25 -0.38 6.55
C THR A 135 13.51 -1.37 7.45
N TRP A 136 14.23 -2.36 7.97
CA TRP A 136 13.65 -3.25 8.98
C TRP A 136 13.35 -2.51 10.28
N ASP A 137 14.12 -1.49 10.64
CA ASP A 137 13.86 -0.67 11.82
C ASP A 137 12.50 0.04 11.71
N ASP A 138 12.15 0.55 10.53
CA ASP A 138 10.82 1.14 10.27
C ASP A 138 9.69 0.12 10.45
N VAL A 139 9.90 -1.12 10.02
CA VAL A 139 8.92 -2.21 10.17
C VAL A 139 8.73 -2.54 11.65
N MET A 140 9.83 -2.71 12.39
CA MET A 140 9.79 -3.02 13.83
C MET A 140 9.17 -1.90 14.64
N TRP A 141 9.46 -0.65 14.29
CA TRP A 141 8.87 0.53 14.94
C TRP A 141 7.34 0.54 14.80
N VAL A 142 6.85 0.30 13.58
CA VAL A 142 5.41 0.34 13.28
C VAL A 142 4.71 -0.90 13.85
N GLU A 143 5.37 -2.05 13.87
CA GLU A 143 4.91 -3.23 14.61
C GLU A 143 4.66 -2.89 16.08
N GLY A 144 5.58 -2.20 16.75
CA GLY A 144 5.45 -1.81 18.15
C GLY A 144 4.33 -0.80 18.45
N ILE A 145 3.80 -0.12 17.42
CA ILE A 145 2.65 0.79 17.55
C ILE A 145 1.32 0.04 17.34
N ILE A 146 1.35 -1.01 16.51
CA ILE A 146 0.16 -1.74 16.07
C ILE A 146 -0.21 -2.87 17.04
N ASN A 147 0.78 -3.44 17.74
CA ASN A 147 0.61 -4.43 18.79
C ASN A 147 0.27 -3.78 20.14
#